data_AF-A0A8T1NY78-F1
#
_entry.id   AF-A0A8T1NY78-F1
#
_cell.length_a   1.000
_cell.length_b   1.000
_cell.length_c   1.000
_cell.angle_alpha   90.00
_cell.angle_beta   90.00
_cell.angle_gamma   90.00
#
_symmetry.space_group_name_H-M   'P 1'
#
loop_
_entity.id
_entity.type
_entity.pdbx_description
1 polymer ?
#
loop_
_entity_poly.entity_id
_entity_poly.type
_entity_poly.pdbx_seq_one_letter_code
_entity_poly.pdbx_strand_id
1 'polypeptide(L)'
;MDPNPKSFPILSYVMARIPSLGPRPSPLTSEIDIERPPTPYPKTPSDPSSSSSVHILIEEHMPHLTRPGVLASMTRAVSDVAQARSVLNTLGPRPDHEVVDNARARLADVEANLSKQLGEIVLSPRPSDVDRLHWRAHLSELENERRRSSEKEKQVYKAIVQLDDMHDAYEKLLKEAEERLEKIYKSAEATEGEYSPKYEYIPETEEPNEEVIGNLEAGSGEGLERVDLSSRRLRFLPEAFGRMRSLVVLDVSSNQLEVIPDSIAGLENLEELNASSNLLGSLPDSIGLLQKLKILNVSGNKLGVLPDSVYHCRSLVELDVSFNSLTYLPTNIGYGLVNLQKLSIQLNKIRSLPSSVCEMKSLRCLDAHFNEIHCVPIAIGRLTNLESLNLSSNFSDLKELPDTIGDLTNLRELDLSNNQIHSLPDTFGRLDNLTRLNLDQNPLVIPPVEVVNEGVEAVKVYMAKRWLEILAEEERKSMLEMQEHAQTGWLTRSTSWLKTYVSNVSEYLASPRGSPRDPCLDQQL
;
A
#
# COMPACT_ATOMS: atom_id res chain seq x y z
N MET A 1 16.50 -0.71 2.02
CA MET A 1 16.74 -1.98 1.32
C MET A 1 17.60 -2.96 2.13
N ASP A 2 17.89 -2.70 3.41
CA ASP A 2 18.45 -3.72 4.29
C ASP A 2 17.34 -4.69 4.72
N PRO A 3 17.63 -6.01 4.84
CA PRO A 3 16.67 -6.95 5.40
C PRO A 3 16.26 -6.44 6.78
N ASN A 4 14.95 -6.22 6.97
CA ASN A 4 14.43 -5.74 8.25
C ASN A 4 14.82 -6.77 9.33
N PRO A 5 15.61 -6.38 10.35
CA PRO A 5 16.06 -7.30 11.38
C PRO A 5 14.92 -7.95 12.17
N LYS A 6 13.70 -7.38 12.12
CA LYS A 6 12.49 -7.99 12.69
C LYS A 6 11.87 -9.08 11.81
N SER A 7 12.05 -9.01 10.49
CA SER A 7 11.45 -9.93 9.52
C SER A 7 12.40 -11.04 9.08
N PHE A 8 13.70 -10.74 9.01
CA PHE A 8 14.75 -11.65 8.54
C PHE A 8 15.97 -11.57 9.49
N PRO A 9 15.84 -12.06 10.74
CA PRO A 9 16.86 -11.89 11.78
C PRO A 9 18.19 -12.58 11.45
N ILE A 10 18.18 -13.81 10.91
CA ILE A 10 19.40 -14.58 10.65
C ILE A 10 20.13 -13.98 9.45
N LEU A 11 19.42 -13.63 8.39
CA LEU A 11 19.97 -12.99 7.21
C LEU A 11 20.54 -11.60 7.53
N SER A 12 19.85 -10.79 8.33
CA SER A 12 20.34 -9.48 8.76
C SER A 12 21.64 -9.62 9.58
N TYR A 13 21.70 -10.64 10.46
CA TYR A 13 22.91 -10.96 11.23
C TYR A 13 24.10 -11.36 10.34
N VAL A 14 23.87 -12.26 9.38
CA VAL A 14 24.93 -12.74 8.47
C VAL A 14 25.39 -11.62 7.54
N MET A 15 24.48 -10.82 6.97
CA MET A 15 24.82 -9.70 6.09
C MET A 15 25.63 -8.61 6.80
N ALA A 16 25.37 -8.34 8.09
CA ALA A 16 26.14 -7.37 8.88
C ALA A 16 27.61 -7.80 9.12
N ARG A 17 27.90 -9.11 9.04
CA ARG A 17 29.22 -9.69 9.34
C ARG A 17 30.07 -10.00 8.11
N ILE A 18 29.59 -9.76 6.89
CA ILE A 18 30.37 -9.96 5.65
C ILE A 18 31.04 -8.64 5.26
N PRO A 19 32.39 -8.50 5.39
CA PRO A 19 33.09 -7.34 4.87
C PRO A 19 33.51 -7.61 3.41
N SER A 20 32.72 -7.11 2.45
CA SER A 20 33.15 -6.55 1.15
C SER A 20 32.16 -6.84 0.01
N LEU A 21 31.42 -5.82 -0.41
CA LEU A 21 31.11 -5.49 -1.82
C LEU A 21 30.71 -3.99 -1.94
N GLY A 22 31.32 -3.13 -1.13
CA GLY A 22 31.31 -1.68 -1.33
C GLY A 22 32.52 -1.24 -2.17
N PRO A 23 32.43 -0.16 -2.96
CA PRO A 23 33.49 0.25 -3.86
C PRO A 23 34.75 0.64 -3.08
N ARG A 24 35.89 0.10 -3.50
CA ARG A 24 37.21 0.37 -2.93
C ARG A 24 37.65 1.79 -3.32
N PRO A 25 38.14 2.64 -2.39
CA PRO A 25 38.74 3.91 -2.76
C PRO A 25 40.08 3.65 -3.47
N SER A 26 40.31 4.40 -4.55
CA SER A 26 41.54 4.38 -5.35
C SER A 26 42.78 4.76 -4.50
N PRO A 27 43.97 4.21 -4.80
CA PRO A 27 45.18 4.54 -4.07
C PRO A 27 45.69 5.93 -4.48
N LEU A 28 45.78 6.84 -3.50
CA LEU A 28 46.49 8.11 -3.61
C LEU A 28 47.98 7.84 -3.77
N THR A 29 48.54 8.32 -4.89
CA THR A 29 49.97 8.59 -5.03
C THR A 29 50.40 9.62 -4.00
N SER A 30 51.49 9.29 -3.32
CA SER A 30 52.20 10.12 -2.34
C SER A 30 52.67 11.44 -2.95
N GLU A 31 52.21 12.57 -2.41
CA GLU A 31 53.07 13.73 -2.20
C GLU A 31 52.85 14.26 -0.78
N ILE A 32 53.96 14.32 -0.07
CA ILE A 32 54.12 14.87 1.26
C ILE A 32 54.13 16.38 1.08
N ASP A 33 53.25 17.11 1.76
CA ASP A 33 53.50 18.52 2.01
C ASP A 33 53.29 18.83 3.50
N ILE A 34 54.38 19.30 4.09
CA ILE A 34 54.58 19.58 5.51
C ILE A 34 54.18 21.03 5.70
N GLU A 35 53.06 21.29 6.39
CA GLU A 35 52.82 22.46 7.26
C GLU A 35 51.33 22.62 7.58
N ARG A 36 50.91 22.17 8.79
CA ARG A 36 50.00 22.89 9.71
C ARG A 36 49.59 22.01 10.91
N PRO A 37 49.54 22.54 12.14
CA PRO A 37 49.15 21.80 13.34
C PRO A 37 47.62 21.65 13.49
N PRO A 38 47.11 20.68 14.28
CA PRO A 38 45.68 20.37 14.39
C PRO A 38 45.02 20.94 15.66
N THR A 39 43.83 21.55 15.56
CA THR A 39 42.87 21.82 16.68
C THR A 39 41.45 22.16 16.11
N PRO A 40 40.32 22.10 16.86
CA PRO A 40 39.51 20.88 17.05
C PRO A 40 37.96 21.06 16.97
N TYR A 41 37.23 19.94 16.99
CA TYR A 41 35.77 19.75 17.30
C TYR A 41 34.69 20.06 16.23
N PRO A 42 33.48 19.47 16.34
CA PRO A 42 33.16 18.05 16.59
C PRO A 42 32.10 17.51 15.59
N LYS A 43 32.15 16.20 15.29
CA LYS A 43 31.00 15.47 14.71
C LYS A 43 30.22 14.82 15.86
N THR A 44 28.93 15.13 15.95
CA THR A 44 27.97 14.47 16.83
C THR A 44 27.68 13.03 16.35
N PRO A 45 27.33 12.11 17.26
CA PRO A 45 27.26 10.67 16.98
C PRO A 45 25.87 10.26 16.49
N SER A 46 25.84 9.46 15.43
CA SER A 46 24.68 8.65 15.02
C SER A 46 24.56 7.42 15.94
N ASP A 47 23.37 7.19 16.50
CA ASP A 47 23.02 6.08 17.39
C ASP A 47 23.38 4.68 16.84
N PRO A 48 24.21 3.88 17.53
CA PRO A 48 24.51 2.48 17.20
C PRO A 48 23.70 1.45 18.02
N SER A 49 22.66 1.85 18.75
CA SER A 49 22.04 1.02 19.81
C SER A 49 21.01 -0.02 19.34
N SER A 50 20.35 0.16 18.19
CA SER A 50 19.27 -0.76 17.76
C SER A 50 19.78 -2.04 17.08
N SER A 51 20.77 -1.94 16.19
CA SER A 51 21.38 -3.11 15.54
C SER A 51 22.16 -3.96 16.55
N SER A 52 22.91 -3.31 17.44
CA SER A 52 23.65 -3.95 18.54
C SER A 52 22.75 -4.83 19.41
N SER A 53 21.56 -4.34 19.75
CA SER A 53 20.65 -5.06 20.67
C SER A 53 20.07 -6.34 20.03
N VAL A 54 19.76 -6.30 18.72
CA VAL A 54 19.27 -7.49 17.99
C VAL A 54 20.39 -8.50 17.74
N HIS A 55 21.62 -8.03 17.43
CA HIS A 55 22.77 -8.91 17.29
C HIS A 55 23.10 -9.64 18.60
N ILE A 56 22.98 -8.97 19.75
CA ILE A 56 23.19 -9.58 21.08
C ILE A 56 22.10 -10.62 21.39
N LEU A 57 20.83 -10.31 21.11
CA LEU A 57 19.71 -11.25 21.30
C LEU A 57 19.85 -12.52 20.44
N ILE A 58 20.30 -12.38 19.20
CA ILE A 58 20.56 -13.51 18.30
C ILE A 58 21.75 -14.35 18.80
N GLU A 59 22.80 -13.72 19.34
CA GLU A 59 23.95 -14.43 19.91
C GLU A 59 23.58 -15.23 21.16
N GLU A 60 22.66 -14.74 21.98
CA GLU A 60 22.15 -15.46 23.16
C GLU A 60 21.22 -16.63 22.79
N HIS A 61 20.41 -16.49 21.73
CA HIS A 61 19.48 -17.54 21.29
C HIS A 61 20.11 -18.55 20.31
N MET A 62 21.19 -18.19 19.62
CA MET A 62 21.87 -19.03 18.61
C MET A 62 23.40 -19.05 18.77
N PRO A 63 23.95 -19.72 19.80
CA PRO A 63 25.38 -19.66 20.13
C PRO A 63 26.27 -20.25 19.01
N HIS A 64 25.76 -21.22 18.24
CA HIS A 64 26.50 -21.91 17.18
C HIS A 64 26.68 -21.06 15.90
N LEU A 65 25.98 -19.93 15.79
CA LEU A 65 26.06 -19.00 14.64
C LEU A 65 27.40 -18.24 14.61
N THR A 66 28.17 -18.26 15.70
CA THR A 66 29.52 -17.68 15.81
C THR A 66 30.62 -18.58 15.23
N ARG A 67 30.32 -19.83 14.86
CA ARG A 67 31.32 -20.79 14.37
C ARG A 67 31.79 -20.42 12.95
N PRO A 68 33.11 -20.33 12.68
CA PRO A 68 33.64 -19.96 11.37
C PRO A 68 33.18 -20.86 10.22
N GLY A 69 33.00 -22.17 10.47
CA GLY A 69 32.56 -23.13 9.45
C GLY A 69 31.08 -22.99 9.08
N VAL A 70 30.23 -22.61 10.02
CA VAL A 70 28.80 -22.35 9.79
C VAL A 70 28.64 -21.01 9.08
N LEU A 71 29.37 -19.98 9.52
CA LEU A 71 29.43 -18.67 8.86
C LEU A 71 29.92 -18.77 7.40
N ALA A 72 30.91 -19.61 7.10
CA ALA A 72 31.39 -19.79 5.73
C ALA A 72 30.32 -20.44 4.82
N SER A 73 29.60 -21.43 5.33
CA SER A 73 28.47 -22.07 4.63
C SER A 73 27.29 -21.11 4.44
N MET A 74 26.98 -20.29 5.46
CA MET A 74 25.95 -19.25 5.41
C MET A 74 26.32 -18.10 4.46
N THR A 75 27.60 -17.69 4.41
CA THR A 75 28.07 -16.66 3.48
C THR A 75 27.85 -17.06 2.03
N ARG A 76 28.02 -18.35 1.71
CA ARG A 76 27.72 -18.87 0.37
C ARG A 76 26.23 -18.82 0.05
N ALA A 77 25.37 -19.06 1.03
CA ALA A 77 23.92 -19.01 0.88
C ALA A 77 23.38 -17.56 0.73
N VAL A 78 24.11 -16.56 1.22
CA VAL A 78 23.72 -15.14 1.21
C VAL A 78 24.35 -14.35 0.06
N SER A 79 25.34 -14.93 -0.65
CA SER A 79 26.00 -14.29 -1.80
C SER A 79 25.00 -13.83 -2.87
N ASP A 80 23.98 -14.64 -3.16
CA ASP A 80 22.96 -14.33 -4.17
C ASP A 80 22.08 -13.15 -3.74
N VAL A 81 21.75 -13.07 -2.45
CA VAL A 81 21.00 -11.95 -1.86
C VAL A 81 21.82 -10.66 -1.90
N ALA A 82 23.11 -10.73 -1.57
CA ALA A 82 24.00 -9.57 -1.61
C ALA A 82 24.17 -9.02 -3.04
N GLN A 83 24.26 -9.91 -4.04
CA GLN A 83 24.32 -9.52 -5.44
C GLN A 83 23.01 -8.87 -5.92
N ALA A 84 21.86 -9.48 -5.60
CA ALA A 84 20.54 -8.94 -5.94
C ALA A 84 20.29 -7.57 -5.27
N ARG A 85 20.74 -7.40 -4.02
CA ARG A 85 20.72 -6.12 -3.30
C ARG A 85 21.51 -5.02 -4.03
N SER A 86 22.71 -5.35 -4.50
CA SER A 86 23.57 -4.39 -5.21
C SER A 86 22.88 -3.89 -6.48
N VAL A 87 22.23 -4.79 -7.22
CA VAL A 87 21.46 -4.45 -8.43
C VAL A 87 20.25 -3.57 -8.08
N LEU A 88 19.47 -3.92 -7.06
CA LEU A 88 18.30 -3.11 -6.67
C LEU A 88 18.64 -1.72 -6.15
N ASN A 89 19.76 -1.57 -5.43
CA ASN A 89 20.23 -0.26 -5.00
C ASN A 89 20.56 0.68 -6.18
N THR A 90 20.87 0.13 -7.36
CA THR A 90 21.07 0.95 -8.57
C THR A 90 19.76 1.32 -9.28
N LEU A 91 18.66 0.63 -9.00
CA LEU A 91 17.38 0.77 -9.68
C LEU A 91 16.39 1.70 -8.96
N GLY A 92 16.57 1.93 -7.65
CA GLY A 92 15.77 2.89 -6.87
C GLY A 92 14.74 2.26 -5.93
N PRO A 93 13.86 3.07 -5.30
CA PRO A 93 12.81 2.60 -4.41
C PRO A 93 11.77 1.75 -5.15
N ARG A 94 11.00 0.95 -4.39
CA ARG A 94 9.89 0.18 -4.95
C ARG A 94 8.76 1.14 -5.37
N PRO A 95 8.22 1.04 -6.60
CA PRO A 95 7.07 1.82 -7.03
C PRO A 95 5.83 1.54 -6.18
N ASP A 96 4.95 2.54 -6.06
CA ASP A 96 3.65 2.34 -5.42
C ASP A 96 2.75 1.42 -6.24
N HIS A 97 1.96 0.59 -5.57
CA HIS A 97 1.07 -0.39 -6.21
C HIS A 97 0.08 0.26 -7.20
N GLU A 98 -0.45 1.45 -6.88
CA GLU A 98 -1.34 2.20 -7.77
C GLU A 98 -0.63 2.58 -9.09
N VAL A 99 0.66 2.92 -9.05
CA VAL A 99 1.45 3.24 -10.24
C VAL A 99 1.66 2.00 -11.09
N VAL A 100 1.93 0.86 -10.46
CA VAL A 100 2.10 -0.42 -11.15
C VAL A 100 0.81 -0.85 -11.83
N ASP A 101 -0.33 -0.77 -11.14
CA ASP A 101 -1.63 -1.11 -11.71
C ASP A 101 -2.04 -0.16 -12.85
N ASN A 102 -1.80 1.14 -12.69
CA ASN A 102 -2.03 2.10 -13.76
C ASN A 102 -1.13 1.80 -14.96
N ALA A 103 0.14 1.46 -14.74
CA ALA A 103 1.05 1.03 -15.80
C ALA A 103 0.54 -0.24 -16.51
N ARG A 104 0.06 -1.25 -15.77
CA ARG A 104 -0.56 -2.47 -16.33
C ARG A 104 -1.81 -2.14 -17.15
N ALA A 105 -2.69 -1.27 -16.65
CA ALA A 105 -3.88 -0.81 -17.36
C ALA A 105 -3.54 -0.05 -18.64
N ARG A 106 -2.56 0.86 -18.58
CA ARG A 106 -2.07 1.60 -19.76
C ARG A 106 -1.44 0.70 -20.81
N LEU A 107 -0.71 -0.33 -20.40
CA LEU A 107 -0.19 -1.35 -21.32
C LEU A 107 -1.33 -2.06 -22.07
N ALA A 108 -2.39 -2.44 -21.35
CA ALA A 108 -3.58 -3.06 -21.96
C ALA A 108 -4.30 -2.10 -22.93
N ASP A 109 -4.44 -0.82 -22.56
CA ASP A 109 -5.04 0.20 -23.43
C ASP A 109 -4.25 0.42 -24.73
N VAL A 110 -2.92 0.52 -24.62
CA VAL A 110 -2.01 0.68 -25.77
C VAL A 110 -2.07 -0.55 -26.67
N GLU A 111 -2.21 -1.75 -26.10
CA GLU A 111 -2.43 -3.00 -26.86
C GLU A 111 -3.76 -3.03 -27.58
N ALA A 112 -4.85 -2.65 -26.90
CA ALA A 112 -6.16 -2.57 -27.51
C ALA A 112 -6.19 -1.54 -28.66
N ASN A 113 -5.58 -0.37 -28.46
CA ASN A 113 -5.48 0.66 -29.49
C ASN A 113 -4.62 0.21 -30.69
N LEU A 114 -3.48 -0.44 -30.44
CA LEU A 114 -2.67 -1.03 -31.51
C LEU A 114 -3.47 -2.06 -32.31
N SER A 115 -4.19 -2.97 -31.63
CA SER A 115 -5.02 -3.98 -32.29
C SER A 115 -6.09 -3.34 -33.19
N LYS A 116 -6.76 -2.30 -32.70
CA LYS A 116 -7.74 -1.53 -33.50
C LYS A 116 -7.10 -0.88 -34.72
N GLN A 117 -5.96 -0.21 -34.56
CA GLN A 117 -5.24 0.44 -35.66
C GLN A 117 -4.77 -0.58 -36.72
N LEU A 118 -4.27 -1.74 -36.30
CA LEU A 118 -3.91 -2.82 -37.22
C LEU A 118 -5.14 -3.35 -37.98
N GLY A 119 -6.29 -3.45 -37.33
CA GLY A 119 -7.56 -3.81 -37.99
C GLY A 119 -7.97 -2.80 -39.06
N GLU A 120 -7.87 -1.50 -38.80
CA GLU A 120 -8.16 -0.44 -39.77
C GLU A 120 -7.22 -0.48 -40.99
N ILE A 121 -5.94 -0.80 -40.77
CA ILE A 121 -4.94 -0.98 -41.84
C ILE A 121 -5.32 -2.16 -42.74
N VAL A 122 -5.73 -3.29 -42.16
CA VAL A 122 -6.14 -4.48 -42.92
C VAL A 122 -7.40 -4.24 -43.75
N LEU A 123 -8.34 -3.42 -43.24
CA LEU A 123 -9.60 -3.07 -43.92
C LEU A 123 -9.45 -1.93 -44.92
N SER A 124 -8.28 -1.31 -45.04
CA SER A 124 -8.04 -0.15 -45.90
C SER A 124 -8.18 -0.50 -47.39
N PRO A 125 -9.12 0.14 -48.13
CA PRO A 125 -9.34 -0.18 -49.54
C PRO A 125 -8.13 0.23 -50.38
N ARG A 126 -7.78 -0.61 -51.36
CA ARG A 126 -6.70 -0.30 -52.31
C ARG A 126 -7.17 0.80 -53.29
N PRO A 127 -6.43 1.92 -53.43
CA PRO A 127 -6.70 2.92 -54.46
C PRO A 127 -6.58 2.32 -55.87
N SER A 128 -7.39 2.78 -56.83
CA SER A 128 -7.37 2.30 -58.22
C SER A 128 -6.02 2.53 -58.91
N ASP A 129 -5.31 3.57 -58.50
CA ASP A 129 -4.15 4.12 -59.21
C ASP A 129 -2.81 3.53 -58.72
N VAL A 130 -2.85 2.65 -57.71
CA VAL A 130 -1.65 2.07 -57.07
C VAL A 130 -1.55 0.58 -57.37
N ASP A 131 -0.36 0.17 -57.81
CA ASP A 131 -0.02 -1.22 -58.05
C ASP A 131 -0.17 -2.07 -56.77
N ARG A 132 -0.59 -3.33 -56.94
CA ARG A 132 -0.90 -4.23 -55.82
C ARG A 132 0.34 -4.52 -54.97
N LEU A 133 1.52 -4.62 -55.57
CA LEU A 133 2.75 -4.91 -54.84
C LEU A 133 3.17 -3.71 -53.98
N HIS A 134 3.12 -2.52 -54.56
CA HIS A 134 3.41 -1.25 -53.88
C HIS A 134 2.42 -0.97 -52.74
N TRP A 135 1.12 -1.22 -52.94
CA TRP A 135 0.12 -1.08 -51.90
C TRP A 135 0.37 -2.02 -50.71
N ARG A 136 0.79 -3.27 -50.96
CA ARG A 136 1.14 -4.22 -49.89
C ARG A 136 2.39 -3.81 -49.12
N ALA A 137 3.40 -3.27 -49.81
CA ALA A 137 4.60 -2.73 -49.16
C ALA A 137 4.26 -1.53 -48.26
N HIS A 138 3.44 -0.60 -48.75
CA HIS A 138 2.96 0.56 -47.99
C HIS A 138 2.16 0.14 -46.74
N LEU A 139 1.23 -0.82 -46.85
CA LEU A 139 0.50 -1.32 -45.69
C LEU A 139 1.43 -1.99 -44.66
N SER A 140 2.44 -2.75 -45.11
CA SER A 140 3.43 -3.36 -44.20
C SER A 140 4.29 -2.32 -43.49
N GLU A 141 4.66 -1.23 -44.18
CA GLU A 141 5.41 -0.14 -43.58
C GLU A 141 4.58 0.60 -42.52
N LEU A 142 3.32 0.91 -42.83
CA LEU A 142 2.39 1.54 -41.89
C LEU A 142 2.15 0.64 -40.65
N GLU A 143 1.97 -0.66 -40.86
CA GLU A 143 1.87 -1.65 -39.77
C GLU A 143 3.12 -1.65 -38.89
N ASN A 144 4.32 -1.65 -39.49
CA ASN A 144 5.58 -1.62 -38.76
C ASN A 144 5.77 -0.31 -37.99
N GLU A 145 5.36 0.83 -38.55
CA GLU A 145 5.38 2.12 -37.86
C GLU A 145 4.43 2.16 -36.66
N ARG A 146 3.19 1.65 -36.80
CA ARG A 146 2.24 1.55 -35.68
C ARG A 146 2.78 0.66 -34.57
N ARG A 147 3.35 -0.51 -34.92
CA ARG A 147 4.00 -1.42 -33.96
C ARG A 147 5.17 -0.74 -33.26
N ARG A 148 6.04 -0.02 -33.98
CA ARG A 148 7.18 0.72 -33.40
C ARG A 148 6.73 1.85 -32.47
N SER A 149 5.70 2.62 -32.84
CA SER A 149 5.18 3.70 -32.01
C SER A 149 4.55 3.16 -30.72
N SER A 150 3.76 2.10 -30.82
CA SER A 150 3.18 1.41 -29.66
C SER A 150 4.26 0.83 -28.75
N GLU A 151 5.31 0.20 -29.30
CA GLU A 151 6.40 -0.35 -28.48
C GLU A 151 7.17 0.72 -27.70
N LYS A 152 7.41 1.90 -28.31
CA LYS A 152 8.01 3.05 -27.60
C LYS A 152 7.16 3.53 -26.44
N GLU A 153 5.84 3.59 -26.62
CA GLU A 153 4.92 3.98 -25.55
C GLU A 153 4.86 2.92 -24.43
N LYS A 154 4.82 1.64 -24.80
CA LYS A 154 4.87 0.52 -23.84
C LYS A 154 6.17 0.47 -23.05
N GLN A 155 7.30 0.91 -23.61
CA GLN A 155 8.62 0.78 -22.99
C GLN A 155 8.69 1.42 -21.61
N VAL A 156 8.05 2.59 -21.43
CA VAL A 156 8.02 3.31 -20.15
C VAL A 156 7.25 2.51 -19.10
N TYR A 157 6.04 2.06 -19.43
CA TYR A 157 5.20 1.29 -18.51
C TYR A 157 5.77 -0.11 -18.22
N LYS A 158 6.39 -0.76 -19.21
CA LYS A 158 7.10 -2.03 -19.02
C LYS A 158 8.24 -1.90 -18.01
N ALA A 159 8.97 -0.78 -18.03
CA ALA A 159 10.05 -0.55 -17.07
C ALA A 159 9.54 -0.45 -15.62
N ILE A 160 8.39 0.19 -15.40
CA ILE A 160 7.74 0.30 -14.09
C ILE A 160 7.33 -1.07 -13.56
N VAL A 161 6.62 -1.86 -14.38
CA VAL A 161 6.18 -3.21 -13.99
C VAL A 161 7.36 -4.13 -13.74
N GLN A 162 8.41 -4.06 -14.57
CA GLN A 162 9.64 -4.84 -14.38
C GLN A 162 10.36 -4.47 -13.09
N LEU A 163 10.34 -3.20 -12.68
CA LEU A 163 10.95 -2.78 -11.42
C LEU A 163 10.23 -3.41 -10.22
N ASP A 164 8.90 -3.40 -10.22
CA ASP A 164 8.09 -4.03 -9.17
C ASP A 164 8.28 -5.57 -9.14
N ASP A 165 8.23 -6.23 -10.30
CA ASP A 165 8.48 -7.67 -10.41
C ASP A 165 9.89 -8.04 -9.88
N MET A 166 10.88 -7.17 -10.07
CA MET A 166 12.24 -7.38 -9.52
C MET A 166 12.31 -7.22 -8.01
N HIS A 167 11.56 -6.28 -7.42
CA HIS A 167 11.44 -6.13 -5.96
C HIS A 167 10.73 -7.35 -5.35
N ASP A 168 9.67 -7.84 -5.99
CA ASP A 168 8.97 -9.06 -5.57
C ASP A 168 9.85 -10.31 -5.65
N ALA A 169 10.63 -10.45 -6.73
CA ALA A 169 11.58 -11.54 -6.87
C ALA A 169 12.65 -11.50 -5.77
N TYR A 170 13.13 -10.29 -5.42
CA TYR A 170 14.08 -10.13 -4.34
C TYR A 170 13.48 -10.45 -2.97
N GLU A 171 12.23 -10.07 -2.70
CA GLU A 171 11.55 -10.43 -1.46
C GLU A 171 11.39 -11.95 -1.31
N LYS A 172 11.08 -12.66 -2.40
CA LYS A 172 11.09 -14.13 -2.42
C LYS A 172 12.49 -14.70 -2.16
N LEU A 173 13.53 -14.12 -2.77
CA LEU A 173 14.92 -14.52 -2.51
C LEU A 173 15.34 -14.31 -1.05
N LEU A 174 14.90 -13.22 -0.41
CA LEU A 174 15.13 -12.98 1.02
C LEU A 174 14.51 -14.08 1.87
N LYS A 175 13.26 -14.45 1.57
CA LYS A 175 12.54 -15.51 2.28
C LYS A 175 13.20 -16.88 2.10
N GLU A 176 13.54 -17.25 0.86
CA GLU A 176 14.26 -18.50 0.59
C GLU A 176 15.65 -18.54 1.25
N ALA A 177 16.36 -17.41 1.29
CA ALA A 177 17.65 -17.32 1.95
C ALA A 177 17.51 -17.51 3.46
N GLU A 178 16.53 -16.89 4.11
CA GLU A 178 16.25 -17.10 5.54
C GLU A 178 15.93 -18.57 5.83
N GLU A 179 15.07 -19.21 5.04
CA GLU A 179 14.74 -20.64 5.19
C GLU A 179 15.96 -21.56 5.01
N ARG A 180 16.83 -21.25 4.03
CA ARG A 180 18.08 -22.00 3.83
C ARG A 180 19.04 -21.81 5.02
N LEU A 181 19.13 -20.60 5.57
CA LEU A 181 19.96 -20.29 6.73
C LEU A 181 19.46 -21.02 7.97
N GLU A 182 18.14 -21.06 8.21
CA GLU A 182 17.54 -21.87 9.27
C GLU A 182 17.86 -23.36 9.13
N LYS A 183 17.77 -23.90 7.90
CA LYS A 183 18.07 -25.32 7.64
C LYS A 183 19.54 -25.65 7.90
N ILE A 184 20.46 -24.77 7.48
CA ILE A 184 21.90 -24.91 7.75
C ILE A 184 22.14 -24.88 9.26
N TYR A 185 21.49 -23.96 9.98
CA TYR A 185 21.60 -23.87 11.44
C TYR A 185 21.12 -25.15 12.14
N LYS A 186 19.89 -25.61 11.83
CA LYS A 186 19.32 -26.87 12.39
C LYS A 186 20.18 -28.10 12.06
N SER A 187 20.82 -28.14 10.89
CA SER A 187 21.72 -29.24 10.53
C SER A 187 23.04 -29.23 11.31
N ALA A 188 23.54 -28.05 11.69
CA ALA A 188 24.74 -27.91 12.51
C ALA A 188 24.49 -28.35 13.97
N GLU A 189 23.27 -28.13 14.48
CA GLU A 189 22.83 -28.57 15.80
C GLU A 189 22.69 -30.10 15.88
N ALA A 190 22.18 -30.73 14.81
CA ALA A 190 22.05 -32.19 14.73
C ALA A 190 23.39 -32.95 14.73
N THR A 191 24.50 -32.31 14.35
CA THR A 191 25.84 -32.93 14.33
C THR A 191 26.50 -33.09 15.69
N GLU A 192 25.99 -32.46 16.76
CA GLU A 192 26.55 -32.58 18.13
C GLU A 192 25.71 -33.47 19.06
N GLY A 193 24.58 -34.03 18.61
CA GLY A 193 23.73 -34.93 19.40
C GLY A 193 23.63 -36.34 18.81
N GLU A 194 24.39 -37.31 19.33
CA GLU A 194 23.99 -38.72 19.31
C GLU A 194 22.73 -38.88 20.17
N TYR A 195 21.56 -38.51 19.65
CA TYR A 195 20.29 -39.04 20.13
C TYR A 195 19.26 -38.88 19.01
N SER A 196 18.83 -40.02 18.47
CA SER A 196 17.70 -40.11 17.57
C SER A 196 16.44 -39.53 18.23
N PRO A 197 15.72 -38.59 17.60
CA PRO A 197 14.28 -38.60 17.69
C PRO A 197 13.78 -39.55 16.62
N LYS A 198 13.05 -40.58 17.07
CA LYS A 198 12.13 -41.31 16.21
C LYS A 198 11.28 -40.27 15.48
N TYR A 199 11.32 -40.28 14.16
CA TYR A 199 10.20 -39.79 13.38
C TYR A 199 9.02 -40.71 13.69
N GLU A 200 8.30 -40.43 14.77
CA GLU A 200 6.92 -40.84 14.89
C GLU A 200 6.20 -40.12 13.75
N TYR A 201 5.96 -40.89 12.70
CA TYR A 201 4.88 -40.66 11.77
C TYR A 201 3.60 -40.60 12.60
N ILE A 202 3.21 -39.39 13.02
CA ILE A 202 1.85 -39.13 13.45
C ILE A 202 1.03 -39.22 12.16
N PRO A 203 0.16 -40.22 11.98
CA PRO A 203 -0.83 -40.10 10.94
C PRO A 203 -1.76 -38.97 11.42
N GLU A 204 -1.63 -37.77 10.85
CA GLU A 204 -2.76 -36.83 10.83
C GLU A 204 -3.82 -37.39 9.87
N THR A 205 -4.42 -38.50 10.29
CA THR A 205 -5.84 -38.75 10.05
C THR A 205 -6.54 -38.28 11.33
N GLU A 206 -6.48 -36.98 11.62
CA GLU A 206 -7.64 -36.39 12.28
C GLU A 206 -8.68 -36.30 11.17
N GLU A 207 -9.59 -37.26 11.21
CA GLU A 207 -10.80 -37.30 10.39
C GLU A 207 -11.42 -35.88 10.33
N PRO A 208 -12.11 -35.51 9.23
CA PRO A 208 -12.92 -34.30 9.24
C PRO A 208 -13.75 -34.30 10.52
N ASN A 209 -14.03 -33.13 11.10
CA ASN A 209 -15.07 -33.05 12.12
C ASN A 209 -16.39 -33.54 11.49
N GLU A 210 -16.61 -34.86 11.48
CA GLU A 210 -17.77 -35.54 10.92
C GLU A 210 -19.02 -35.09 11.68
N GLU A 211 -18.88 -34.63 12.92
CA GLU A 211 -19.93 -33.94 13.66
C GLU A 211 -20.45 -32.68 12.96
N VAL A 212 -19.59 -31.90 12.29
CA VAL A 212 -20.04 -30.72 11.54
C VAL A 212 -20.69 -31.14 10.23
N ILE A 213 -20.14 -32.14 9.53
CA ILE A 213 -20.70 -32.69 8.28
C ILE A 213 -22.09 -33.31 8.53
N GLY A 214 -22.23 -34.12 9.59
CA GLY A 214 -23.49 -34.78 9.95
C GLY A 214 -24.57 -33.81 10.43
N ASN A 215 -24.21 -32.75 11.15
CA ASN A 215 -25.16 -31.73 11.58
C ASN A 215 -25.57 -30.76 10.44
N LEU A 216 -24.70 -30.55 9.44
CA LEU A 216 -25.01 -29.76 8.24
C LEU A 216 -25.86 -30.55 7.23
N GLU A 217 -25.63 -31.84 7.08
CA GLU A 217 -26.47 -32.72 6.25
C GLU A 217 -27.86 -32.93 6.86
N ALA A 218 -27.98 -32.97 8.19
CA ALA A 218 -29.26 -32.99 8.89
C ALA A 218 -30.01 -31.64 8.80
N GLY A 219 -29.28 -30.52 8.75
CA GLY A 219 -29.83 -29.16 8.63
C GLY A 219 -30.18 -28.72 7.21
N SER A 220 -29.66 -29.37 6.18
CA SER A 220 -29.93 -29.05 4.75
C SER A 220 -31.42 -29.13 4.35
N GLY A 221 -32.25 -29.81 5.16
CA GLY A 221 -33.69 -29.94 4.95
C GLY A 221 -34.56 -28.80 5.52
N GLU A 222 -34.04 -28.00 6.46
CA GLU A 222 -34.75 -26.86 7.04
C GLU A 222 -33.92 -25.60 6.76
N GLY A 223 -34.53 -24.55 6.19
CA GLY A 223 -33.85 -23.34 5.75
C GLY A 223 -33.09 -22.62 6.88
N LEU A 224 -31.87 -23.06 7.17
CA LEU A 224 -30.96 -22.42 8.11
C LEU A 224 -30.54 -21.07 7.52
N GLU A 225 -31.07 -20.01 8.11
CA GLU A 225 -30.72 -18.63 7.76
C GLU A 225 -29.47 -18.17 8.53
N ARG A 226 -29.18 -18.76 9.69
CA ARG A 226 -28.04 -18.39 10.54
C ARG A 226 -27.29 -19.62 10.99
N VAL A 227 -25.99 -19.64 10.77
CA VAL A 227 -25.10 -20.73 11.19
C VAL A 227 -23.94 -20.15 11.97
N ASP A 228 -23.80 -20.58 13.22
CA ASP A 228 -22.70 -20.23 14.12
C ASP A 228 -21.85 -21.47 14.41
N LEU A 229 -20.62 -21.41 13.91
CA LEU A 229 -19.58 -22.41 14.04
C LEU A 229 -18.34 -21.82 14.72
N SER A 230 -18.51 -20.72 15.43
CA SER A 230 -17.41 -20.05 16.12
C SER A 230 -16.78 -20.93 17.21
N SER A 231 -15.48 -20.78 17.45
CA SER A 231 -14.75 -21.45 18.53
C SER A 231 -14.78 -22.99 18.51
N ARG A 232 -14.92 -23.60 17.32
CA ARG A 232 -15.00 -25.07 17.14
C ARG A 232 -13.70 -25.73 16.69
N ARG A 233 -12.58 -24.98 16.68
CA ARG A 233 -11.25 -25.44 16.24
C ARG A 233 -11.26 -26.05 14.83
N LEU A 234 -12.10 -25.53 13.95
CA LEU A 234 -12.21 -26.04 12.58
C LEU A 234 -10.95 -25.71 11.79
N ARG A 235 -10.35 -26.71 11.14
CA ARG A 235 -9.19 -26.53 10.25
C ARG A 235 -9.60 -26.20 8.80
N PHE A 236 -10.74 -26.72 8.36
CA PHE A 236 -11.26 -26.49 7.01
C PHE A 236 -12.79 -26.39 7.00
N LEU A 237 -13.30 -25.71 5.98
CA LEU A 237 -14.73 -25.56 5.73
C LEU A 237 -15.07 -26.40 4.48
N PRO A 238 -15.97 -27.41 4.58
CA PRO A 238 -16.25 -28.31 3.47
C PRO A 238 -16.95 -27.59 2.30
N GLU A 239 -16.65 -27.97 1.06
CA GLU A 239 -17.26 -27.38 -0.14
C GLU A 239 -18.79 -27.51 -0.19
N ALA A 240 -19.34 -28.47 0.55
CA ALA A 240 -20.78 -28.66 0.68
C ALA A 240 -21.50 -27.43 1.27
N PHE A 241 -20.81 -26.56 2.01
CA PHE A 241 -21.39 -25.31 2.53
C PHE A 241 -21.96 -24.41 1.42
N GLY A 242 -21.33 -24.39 0.25
CA GLY A 242 -21.81 -23.60 -0.89
C GLY A 242 -23.19 -24.00 -1.40
N ARG A 243 -23.76 -25.13 -0.96
CA ARG A 243 -25.11 -25.56 -1.32
C ARG A 243 -26.20 -24.89 -0.48
N MET A 244 -25.86 -24.27 0.65
CA MET A 244 -26.82 -23.67 1.59
C MET A 244 -27.26 -22.27 1.14
N ARG A 245 -28.05 -22.20 0.06
CA ARG A 245 -28.49 -20.93 -0.54
C ARG A 245 -29.38 -20.07 0.36
N SER A 246 -29.99 -20.64 1.40
CA SER A 246 -30.84 -19.90 2.36
C SER A 246 -30.04 -19.11 3.40
N LEU A 247 -28.72 -19.31 3.49
CA LEU A 247 -27.92 -18.74 4.55
C LEU A 247 -27.80 -17.21 4.40
N VAL A 248 -28.04 -16.51 5.52
CA VAL A 248 -27.98 -15.05 5.66
C VAL A 248 -26.82 -14.64 6.56
N VAL A 249 -26.55 -15.39 7.64
CA VAL A 249 -25.45 -15.13 8.57
C VAL A 249 -24.59 -16.37 8.73
N LEU A 250 -23.29 -16.22 8.52
CA LEU A 250 -22.28 -17.26 8.77
C LEU A 250 -21.22 -16.74 9.73
N ASP A 251 -21.15 -17.32 10.92
CA ASP A 251 -20.05 -17.11 11.86
C ASP A 251 -19.16 -18.36 11.91
N VAL A 252 -17.91 -18.19 11.51
CA VAL A 252 -16.83 -19.19 11.57
C VAL A 252 -15.62 -18.63 12.30
N SER A 253 -15.83 -17.62 13.16
CA SER A 253 -14.76 -16.94 13.88
C SER A 253 -14.08 -17.82 14.93
N SER A 254 -12.87 -17.44 15.35
CA SER A 254 -12.12 -18.14 16.40
C SER A 254 -11.89 -19.63 16.11
N ASN A 255 -11.58 -19.95 14.86
CA ASN A 255 -11.25 -21.31 14.41
C ASN A 255 -9.78 -21.37 13.95
N GLN A 256 -9.40 -22.43 13.24
CA GLN A 256 -8.07 -22.66 12.69
C GLN A 256 -8.12 -22.76 11.17
N LEU A 257 -9.07 -22.07 10.53
CA LEU A 257 -9.27 -22.14 9.09
C LEU A 257 -8.07 -21.54 8.37
N GLU A 258 -7.46 -22.30 7.48
CA GLU A 258 -6.36 -21.84 6.62
C GLU A 258 -6.87 -21.26 5.30
N VAL A 259 -8.02 -21.75 4.81
CA VAL A 259 -8.62 -21.37 3.53
C VAL A 259 -10.14 -21.35 3.65
N ILE A 260 -10.77 -20.35 3.01
CA ILE A 260 -12.21 -20.36 2.71
C ILE A 260 -12.39 -20.95 1.30
N PRO A 261 -13.20 -22.01 1.12
CA PRO A 261 -13.38 -22.66 -0.17
C PRO A 261 -14.13 -21.75 -1.16
N ASP A 262 -13.85 -21.90 -2.45
CA ASP A 262 -14.53 -21.13 -3.51
C ASP A 262 -16.05 -21.34 -3.55
N SER A 263 -16.50 -22.46 -3.01
CA SER A 263 -17.91 -22.77 -2.83
C SER A 263 -18.68 -21.71 -2.02
N ILE A 264 -18.00 -20.84 -1.26
CA ILE A 264 -18.63 -19.75 -0.50
C ILE A 264 -19.50 -18.86 -1.40
N ALA A 265 -19.15 -18.70 -2.68
CA ALA A 265 -19.94 -17.95 -3.65
C ALA A 265 -21.35 -18.52 -3.90
N GLY A 266 -21.60 -19.79 -3.56
CA GLY A 266 -22.94 -20.38 -3.63
C GLY A 266 -23.92 -19.85 -2.60
N LEU A 267 -23.45 -19.10 -1.59
CA LEU A 267 -24.28 -18.46 -0.55
C LEU A 267 -24.88 -17.13 -1.05
N GLU A 268 -25.72 -17.20 -2.08
CA GLU A 268 -26.28 -16.03 -2.78
C GLU A 268 -27.07 -15.06 -1.88
N ASN A 269 -27.55 -15.53 -0.71
CA ASN A 269 -28.32 -14.73 0.25
C ASN A 269 -27.51 -14.24 1.45
N LEU A 270 -26.19 -14.48 1.48
CA LEU A 270 -25.37 -14.12 2.63
C LEU A 270 -25.28 -12.60 2.79
N GLU A 271 -25.64 -12.12 3.97
CA GLU A 271 -25.55 -10.72 4.38
C GLU A 271 -24.40 -10.49 5.36
N GLU A 272 -24.06 -11.48 6.19
CA GLU A 272 -23.02 -11.34 7.21
C GLU A 272 -22.08 -12.55 7.18
N LEU A 273 -20.79 -12.29 7.01
CA LEU A 273 -19.72 -13.28 7.10
C LEU A 273 -18.70 -12.84 8.15
N ASN A 274 -18.63 -13.60 9.23
CA ASN A 274 -17.60 -13.44 10.26
C ASN A 274 -16.63 -14.62 10.20
N ALA A 275 -15.41 -14.37 9.71
CA ALA A 275 -14.30 -15.31 9.68
C ALA A 275 -13.09 -14.79 10.46
N SER A 276 -13.33 -13.96 11.48
CA SER A 276 -12.26 -13.39 12.29
C SER A 276 -11.49 -14.44 13.11
N SER A 277 -10.27 -14.11 13.54
CA SER A 277 -9.45 -14.96 14.42
C SER A 277 -9.26 -16.38 13.87
N ASN A 278 -8.77 -16.47 12.64
CA ASN A 278 -8.45 -17.72 11.96
C ASN A 278 -6.99 -17.67 11.46
N LEU A 279 -6.60 -18.61 10.59
CA LEU A 279 -5.25 -18.70 10.02
C LEU A 279 -5.25 -18.43 8.50
N LEU A 280 -6.23 -17.67 8.00
CA LEU A 280 -6.43 -17.46 6.57
C LEU A 280 -5.23 -16.74 5.95
N GLY A 281 -4.61 -17.35 4.95
CA GLY A 281 -3.50 -16.74 4.18
C GLY A 281 -3.98 -15.85 3.03
N SER A 282 -5.14 -16.17 2.46
CA SER A 282 -5.80 -15.38 1.42
C SER A 282 -7.32 -15.58 1.51
N LEU A 283 -8.06 -14.66 0.87
CA LEU A 283 -9.48 -14.86 0.59
C LEU A 283 -9.64 -15.34 -0.86
N PRO A 284 -10.63 -16.19 -1.15
CA PRO A 284 -10.89 -16.62 -2.51
C PRO A 284 -11.45 -15.49 -3.38
N ASP A 285 -11.10 -15.45 -4.66
CA ASP A 285 -11.64 -14.47 -5.62
C ASP A 285 -13.18 -14.55 -5.74
N SER A 286 -13.73 -15.73 -5.45
CA SER A 286 -15.17 -15.98 -5.46
C SER A 286 -15.95 -15.17 -4.40
N ILE A 287 -15.28 -14.56 -3.40
CA ILE A 287 -15.93 -13.68 -2.40
C ILE A 287 -16.68 -12.50 -3.06
N GLY A 288 -16.19 -12.00 -4.19
CA GLY A 288 -16.82 -10.92 -4.96
C GLY A 288 -18.19 -11.26 -5.54
N LEU A 289 -18.57 -12.54 -5.56
CA LEU A 289 -19.88 -12.98 -6.04
C LEU A 289 -21.00 -12.80 -5.01
N LEU A 290 -20.66 -12.50 -3.74
CA LEU A 290 -21.62 -12.30 -2.66
C LEU A 290 -22.25 -10.90 -2.71
N GLN A 291 -23.15 -10.68 -3.68
CA GLN A 291 -23.75 -9.38 -3.96
C GLN A 291 -24.62 -8.80 -2.83
N LYS A 292 -25.10 -9.63 -1.90
CA LYS A 292 -25.92 -9.20 -0.75
C LYS A 292 -25.13 -9.00 0.54
N LEU A 293 -23.82 -9.27 0.53
CA LEU A 293 -22.99 -9.18 1.72
C LEU A 293 -22.93 -7.72 2.20
N LYS A 294 -23.32 -7.51 3.45
CA LYS A 294 -23.33 -6.22 4.16
C LYS A 294 -22.17 -6.13 5.14
N ILE A 295 -21.84 -7.22 5.82
CA ILE A 295 -20.77 -7.25 6.83
C ILE A 295 -19.78 -8.34 6.47
N LEU A 296 -18.51 -7.96 6.31
CA LEU A 296 -17.41 -8.89 6.15
C LEU A 296 -16.37 -8.60 7.23
N ASN A 297 -16.21 -9.54 8.16
CA ASN A 297 -15.17 -9.50 9.18
C ASN A 297 -14.19 -10.65 8.95
N VAL A 298 -12.95 -10.32 8.60
CA VAL A 298 -11.83 -11.25 8.41
C VAL A 298 -10.63 -10.82 9.26
N SER A 299 -10.89 -10.09 10.34
CA SER A 299 -9.86 -9.58 11.24
C SER A 299 -9.09 -10.69 11.95
N GLY A 300 -7.84 -10.45 12.35
CA GLY A 300 -7.06 -11.42 13.13
C GLY A 300 -6.72 -12.68 12.33
N ASN A 301 -6.32 -12.51 11.07
CA ASN A 301 -5.90 -13.58 10.17
C ASN A 301 -4.44 -13.35 9.71
N LYS A 302 -3.99 -14.07 8.68
CA LYS A 302 -2.65 -13.94 8.08
C LYS A 302 -2.73 -13.43 6.63
N LEU A 303 -3.76 -12.64 6.31
CA LEU A 303 -3.97 -12.16 4.95
C LEU A 303 -2.82 -11.23 4.54
N GLY A 304 -2.15 -11.57 3.43
CA GLY A 304 -1.13 -10.71 2.83
C GLY A 304 -1.69 -9.71 1.83
N VAL A 305 -2.77 -10.07 1.14
CA VAL A 305 -3.45 -9.26 0.11
C VAL A 305 -4.95 -9.56 0.16
N LEU A 306 -5.79 -8.56 -0.15
CA LEU A 306 -7.22 -8.76 -0.42
C LEU A 306 -7.43 -9.02 -1.91
N PRO A 307 -8.28 -9.98 -2.31
CA PRO A 307 -8.52 -10.24 -3.72
C PRO A 307 -9.20 -9.01 -4.37
N ASP A 308 -8.82 -8.72 -5.62
CA ASP A 308 -9.40 -7.60 -6.36
C ASP A 308 -10.92 -7.74 -6.46
N SER A 309 -11.44 -8.96 -6.51
CA SER A 309 -12.88 -9.20 -6.61
C SER A 309 -13.71 -8.62 -5.46
N VAL A 310 -13.13 -8.28 -4.30
CA VAL A 310 -13.83 -7.68 -3.16
C VAL A 310 -14.61 -6.42 -3.54
N TYR A 311 -14.14 -5.64 -4.53
CA TYR A 311 -14.88 -4.45 -4.97
C TYR A 311 -16.26 -4.78 -5.59
N HIS A 312 -16.51 -6.03 -5.98
CA HIS A 312 -17.82 -6.44 -6.52
C HIS A 312 -18.90 -6.57 -5.45
N CYS A 313 -18.55 -6.60 -4.16
CA CYS A 313 -19.50 -6.66 -3.04
C CYS A 313 -20.19 -5.30 -2.81
N ARG A 314 -21.03 -4.86 -3.76
CA ARG A 314 -21.63 -3.51 -3.76
C ARG A 314 -22.53 -3.19 -2.55
N SER A 315 -23.05 -4.21 -1.88
CA SER A 315 -23.92 -4.06 -0.71
C SER A 315 -23.15 -3.93 0.61
N LEU A 316 -21.82 -3.99 0.58
CA LEU A 316 -21.00 -3.98 1.79
C LEU A 316 -21.14 -2.64 2.52
N VAL A 317 -21.41 -2.72 3.81
CA VAL A 317 -21.58 -1.61 4.75
C VAL A 317 -20.41 -1.57 5.74
N GLU A 318 -19.94 -2.72 6.19
CA GLU A 318 -18.81 -2.84 7.11
C GLU A 318 -17.80 -3.86 6.59
N LEU A 319 -16.54 -3.41 6.49
CA LEU A 319 -15.40 -4.23 6.14
C LEU A 319 -14.35 -4.12 7.24
N ASP A 320 -14.13 -5.22 7.93
CA ASP A 320 -13.07 -5.35 8.93
C ASP A 320 -12.02 -6.35 8.46
N VAL A 321 -10.84 -5.83 8.13
CA VAL A 321 -9.65 -6.57 7.70
C VAL A 321 -8.47 -6.30 8.64
N SER A 322 -8.76 -5.84 9.85
CA SER A 322 -7.77 -5.48 10.85
C SER A 322 -6.95 -6.67 11.35
N PHE A 323 -5.80 -6.42 11.99
CA PHE A 323 -4.93 -7.48 12.53
C PHE A 323 -4.59 -8.55 11.48
N ASN A 324 -4.05 -8.12 10.34
CA ASN A 324 -3.59 -8.98 9.26
C ASN A 324 -2.16 -8.59 8.88
N SER A 325 -1.68 -9.02 7.71
CA SER A 325 -0.37 -8.63 7.17
C SER A 325 -0.51 -7.96 5.80
N LEU A 326 -1.59 -7.22 5.60
CA LEU A 326 -1.88 -6.55 4.33
C LEU A 326 -0.82 -5.49 4.03
N THR A 327 -0.24 -5.54 2.84
CA THR A 327 0.75 -4.55 2.37
C THR A 327 0.11 -3.42 1.56
N TYR A 328 -1.04 -3.67 0.94
CA TYR A 328 -1.82 -2.69 0.19
C TYR A 328 -3.31 -3.06 0.16
N LEU A 329 -4.15 -2.09 -0.21
CA LEU A 329 -5.54 -2.32 -0.58
C LEU A 329 -5.69 -2.37 -2.10
N PRO A 330 -6.64 -3.17 -2.65
CA PRO A 330 -6.90 -3.20 -4.08
C PRO A 330 -7.17 -1.81 -4.66
N THR A 331 -6.53 -1.46 -5.77
CA THR A 331 -6.56 -0.12 -6.36
C THR A 331 -7.98 0.35 -6.68
N ASN A 332 -8.91 -0.57 -6.98
CA ASN A 332 -10.30 -0.27 -7.34
C ASN A 332 -11.31 -0.40 -6.20
N ILE A 333 -10.87 -0.64 -4.96
CA ILE A 333 -11.75 -0.95 -3.83
C ILE A 333 -12.88 0.08 -3.66
N GLY A 334 -12.58 1.37 -3.77
CA GLY A 334 -13.56 2.41 -3.49
C GLY A 334 -14.50 2.75 -4.66
N TYR A 335 -14.23 2.31 -5.89
CA TYR A 335 -15.18 2.45 -7.01
C TYR A 335 -16.37 1.48 -6.89
N GLY A 336 -16.15 0.31 -6.28
CA GLY A 336 -17.17 -0.73 -6.14
C GLY A 336 -17.95 -0.65 -4.83
N LEU A 337 -17.27 -0.35 -3.72
CA LEU A 337 -17.83 -0.36 -2.36
C LEU A 337 -18.53 0.97 -2.00
N VAL A 338 -19.48 1.39 -2.84
CA VAL A 338 -20.16 2.70 -2.71
C VAL A 338 -21.02 2.87 -1.47
N ASN A 339 -21.46 1.76 -0.85
CA ASN A 339 -22.31 1.74 0.34
C ASN A 339 -21.53 1.56 1.65
N LEU A 340 -20.20 1.42 1.59
CA LEU A 340 -19.40 1.14 2.77
C LEU A 340 -19.42 2.34 3.72
N GLN A 341 -19.73 2.08 4.98
CA GLN A 341 -19.79 3.08 6.05
C GLN A 341 -18.62 2.94 7.03
N LYS A 342 -18.12 1.73 7.24
CA LYS A 342 -17.01 1.46 8.14
C LYS A 342 -15.95 0.62 7.46
N LEU A 343 -14.73 1.16 7.41
CA LEU A 343 -13.53 0.49 6.93
C LEU A 343 -12.51 0.42 8.06
N SER A 344 -12.21 -0.80 8.51
CA SER A 344 -11.24 -1.09 9.56
C SER A 344 -10.07 -1.86 8.97
N ILE A 345 -8.91 -1.20 8.86
CA ILE A 345 -7.68 -1.72 8.26
C ILE A 345 -6.49 -1.64 9.25
N GLN A 346 -6.76 -1.40 10.52
CA GLN A 346 -5.73 -1.22 11.55
C GLN A 346 -4.86 -2.47 11.78
N LEU A 347 -3.65 -2.27 12.29
CA LEU A 347 -2.69 -3.35 12.58
C LEU A 347 -2.40 -4.19 11.32
N ASN A 348 -1.98 -3.52 10.26
CA ASN A 348 -1.51 -4.10 9.00
C ASN A 348 -0.15 -3.46 8.62
N LYS A 349 0.31 -3.65 7.39
CA LYS A 349 1.56 -3.09 6.85
C LYS A 349 1.28 -2.21 5.62
N ILE A 350 0.14 -1.52 5.62
CA ILE A 350 -0.30 -0.73 4.47
C ILE A 350 0.57 0.53 4.37
N ARG A 351 1.20 0.73 3.20
CA ARG A 351 2.10 1.88 2.95
C ARG A 351 1.42 3.11 2.39
N SER A 352 0.34 2.91 1.62
CA SER A 352 -0.43 3.99 1.01
C SER A 352 -1.89 3.56 0.89
N LEU A 353 -2.78 4.54 1.04
CA LEU A 353 -4.20 4.35 0.74
C LEU A 353 -4.42 4.66 -0.74
N PRO A 354 -5.04 3.77 -1.53
CA PRO A 354 -5.28 4.05 -2.94
C PRO A 354 -6.25 5.23 -3.09
N SER A 355 -6.06 6.05 -4.13
CA SER A 355 -6.91 7.22 -4.40
C SER A 355 -8.41 6.87 -4.48
N SER A 356 -8.74 5.63 -4.88
CA SER A 356 -10.11 5.14 -4.96
C SER A 356 -10.84 5.10 -3.61
N VAL A 357 -10.16 4.96 -2.47
CA VAL A 357 -10.81 5.02 -1.14
C VAL A 357 -11.58 6.33 -0.97
N CYS A 358 -11.12 7.40 -1.62
CA CYS A 358 -11.74 8.72 -1.59
C CYS A 358 -13.07 8.80 -2.40
N GLU A 359 -13.42 7.76 -3.15
CA GLU A 359 -14.68 7.63 -3.88
C GLU A 359 -15.80 7.03 -3.03
N MET A 360 -15.48 6.54 -1.83
CA MET A 360 -16.41 5.85 -0.92
C MET A 360 -17.29 6.88 -0.18
N LYS A 361 -18.21 7.52 -0.91
CA LYS A 361 -19.02 8.65 -0.42
C LYS A 361 -19.87 8.35 0.82
N SER A 362 -20.17 7.08 1.08
CA SER A 362 -20.94 6.65 2.26
C SER A 362 -20.09 6.42 3.51
N LEU A 363 -18.76 6.51 3.40
CA LEU A 363 -17.83 6.19 4.48
C LEU A 363 -17.95 7.18 5.62
N ARG A 364 -18.18 6.66 6.83
CA ARG A 364 -18.32 7.40 8.09
C ARG A 364 -17.14 7.17 9.02
N CYS A 365 -16.58 5.97 9.01
CA CYS A 365 -15.47 5.59 9.87
C CYS A 365 -14.36 4.95 9.05
N LEU A 366 -13.17 5.55 9.09
CA LEU A 366 -11.95 4.99 8.56
C LEU A 366 -10.95 4.81 9.70
N ASP A 367 -10.66 3.56 10.03
CA ASP A 367 -9.65 3.22 11.02
C ASP A 367 -8.44 2.56 10.34
N ALA A 368 -7.32 3.27 10.36
CA ALA A 368 -6.06 2.87 9.76
C ALA A 368 -4.87 3.01 10.70
N HIS A 369 -5.10 2.95 12.03
CA HIS A 369 -4.02 3.02 12.99
C HIS A 369 -3.07 1.81 12.92
N PHE A 370 -1.82 1.98 13.35
CA PHE A 370 -0.77 0.94 13.27
C PHE A 370 -0.63 0.34 11.86
N ASN A 371 -0.29 1.21 10.90
CA ASN A 371 0.13 0.82 9.57
C ASN A 371 1.49 1.50 9.24
N GLU A 372 1.91 1.44 7.97
CA GLU A 372 3.14 2.07 7.47
C GLU A 372 2.79 3.24 6.53
N ILE A 373 1.68 3.96 6.77
CA ILE A 373 1.15 4.95 5.82
C ILE A 373 2.08 6.16 5.74
N HIS A 374 2.65 6.42 4.55
CA HIS A 374 3.55 7.56 4.30
C HIS A 374 2.80 8.84 3.93
N CYS A 375 1.73 8.72 3.13
CA CYS A 375 0.96 9.84 2.59
C CYS A 375 -0.54 9.53 2.66
N VAL A 376 -1.35 10.57 2.88
CA VAL A 376 -2.80 10.51 2.71
C VAL A 376 -3.15 11.12 1.34
N PRO A 377 -3.97 10.46 0.50
CA PRO A 377 -4.31 10.99 -0.82
C PRO A 377 -4.96 12.37 -0.75
N ILE A 378 -4.63 13.27 -1.67
CA ILE A 378 -5.26 14.60 -1.72
C ILE A 378 -6.77 14.50 -1.97
N ALA A 379 -7.24 13.44 -2.60
CA ALA A 379 -8.66 13.24 -2.80
C ALA A 379 -9.44 13.00 -1.48
N ILE A 380 -8.78 12.86 -0.31
CA ILE A 380 -9.43 12.54 0.97
C ILE A 380 -10.58 13.50 1.32
N GLY A 381 -10.46 14.79 0.97
CA GLY A 381 -11.50 15.80 1.19
C GLY A 381 -12.84 15.51 0.50
N ARG A 382 -12.89 14.55 -0.45
CA ARG A 382 -14.13 14.11 -1.09
C ARG A 382 -15.02 13.26 -0.18
N LEU A 383 -14.47 12.70 0.90
CA LEU A 383 -15.18 11.91 1.91
C LEU A 383 -15.97 12.80 2.87
N THR A 384 -16.88 13.59 2.32
CA THR A 384 -17.65 14.61 3.08
C THR A 384 -18.54 14.02 4.19
N ASN A 385 -18.88 12.72 4.15
CA ASN A 385 -19.65 12.04 5.20
C ASN A 385 -18.79 11.40 6.30
N LEU A 386 -17.46 11.53 6.23
CA LEU A 386 -16.55 10.93 7.20
C LEU A 386 -16.72 11.62 8.56
N GLU A 387 -17.00 10.83 9.60
CA GLU A 387 -17.21 11.30 10.98
C GLU A 387 -16.01 10.97 11.87
N SER A 388 -15.34 9.84 11.62
CA SER A 388 -14.18 9.38 12.40
C SER A 388 -13.05 8.95 11.47
N LEU A 389 -11.87 9.53 11.69
CA LEU A 389 -10.64 9.20 10.98
C LEU A 389 -9.52 8.92 12.00
N ASN A 390 -9.03 7.69 12.03
CA ASN A 390 -7.90 7.30 12.86
C ASN A 390 -6.71 6.92 11.97
N LEU A 391 -5.66 7.74 12.03
CA LEU A 391 -4.39 7.55 11.33
C LEU A 391 -3.22 7.50 12.33
N SER A 392 -3.50 7.17 13.60
CA SER A 392 -2.48 7.13 14.64
C SER A 392 -1.47 6.01 14.43
N SER A 393 -0.26 6.18 14.96
CA SER A 393 0.80 5.17 14.96
C SER A 393 1.17 4.66 13.55
N ASN A 394 1.22 5.53 12.55
CA ASN A 394 1.73 5.21 11.20
C ASN A 394 3.25 5.41 11.11
N PHE A 395 3.95 4.86 12.12
CA PHE A 395 5.40 4.83 12.36
C PHE A 395 6.28 5.66 11.42
N SER A 396 6.88 6.73 11.96
CA SER A 396 8.00 7.53 11.42
C SER A 396 7.86 8.18 10.03
N ASP A 397 6.79 7.91 9.28
CA ASP A 397 6.77 8.21 7.85
C ASP A 397 5.67 9.19 7.42
N LEU A 398 4.54 9.28 8.14
CA LEU A 398 3.53 10.30 7.89
C LEU A 398 3.99 11.68 8.36
N LYS A 399 4.43 12.52 7.41
CA LYS A 399 5.03 13.84 7.67
C LYS A 399 4.09 15.02 7.51
N GLU A 400 3.13 14.90 6.59
CA GLU A 400 2.26 16.00 6.19
C GLU A 400 0.86 15.47 5.89
N LEU A 401 -0.13 16.35 6.03
CA LEU A 401 -1.52 16.10 5.64
C LEU A 401 -1.86 16.97 4.43
N PRO A 402 -2.70 16.48 3.50
CA PRO A 402 -3.13 17.29 2.37
C PRO A 402 -4.05 18.43 2.82
N ASP A 403 -4.00 19.56 2.11
CA ASP A 403 -4.86 20.72 2.37
C ASP A 403 -6.36 20.40 2.27
N THR A 404 -6.71 19.37 1.52
CA THR A 404 -8.09 18.89 1.39
C THR A 404 -8.61 18.19 2.64
N ILE A 405 -7.78 17.91 3.64
CA ILE A 405 -8.26 17.39 4.93
C ILE A 405 -9.28 18.34 5.57
N GLY A 406 -9.12 19.66 5.35
CA GLY A 406 -10.06 20.68 5.81
C GLY A 406 -11.44 20.64 5.13
N ASP A 407 -11.60 19.87 4.04
CA ASP A 407 -12.89 19.70 3.36
C ASP A 407 -13.77 18.59 3.99
N LEU A 408 -13.25 17.87 4.99
CA LEU A 408 -13.99 16.86 5.76
C LEU A 408 -14.99 17.49 6.73
N THR A 409 -16.00 18.15 6.19
CA THR A 409 -16.94 19.01 6.95
C THR A 409 -17.75 18.29 8.04
N ASN A 410 -17.96 16.97 7.94
CA ASN A 410 -18.67 16.18 8.97
C ASN A 410 -17.73 15.47 9.97
N LEU A 411 -16.42 15.69 9.88
CA LEU A 411 -15.45 15.01 10.74
C LEU A 411 -15.62 15.46 12.19
N ARG A 412 -15.78 14.50 13.10
CA ARG A 412 -15.97 14.71 14.54
C ARG A 412 -14.76 14.26 15.35
N GLU A 413 -14.10 13.21 14.89
CA GLU A 413 -12.99 12.55 15.56
C GLU A 413 -11.82 12.38 14.61
N LEU A 414 -10.66 12.92 15.00
CA LEU A 414 -9.42 12.80 14.25
C LEU A 414 -8.30 12.42 15.21
N ASP A 415 -7.75 11.23 15.02
CA ASP A 415 -6.55 10.80 15.73
C ASP A 415 -5.37 10.69 14.76
N LEU A 416 -4.35 11.50 15.03
CA LEU A 416 -3.10 11.59 14.29
C LEU A 416 -1.89 11.35 15.20
N SER A 417 -2.11 10.83 16.40
CA SER A 417 -1.04 10.65 17.38
C SER A 417 0.03 9.66 16.92
N ASN A 418 1.24 9.78 17.46
CA ASN A 418 2.40 8.92 17.13
C ASN A 418 2.76 8.94 15.64
N ASN A 419 2.87 10.12 15.04
CA ASN A 419 3.31 10.32 13.66
C ASN A 419 4.50 11.32 13.60
N GLN A 420 4.89 11.77 12.41
CA GLN A 420 5.97 12.75 12.22
C GLN A 420 5.44 14.07 11.64
N ILE A 421 4.22 14.45 12.01
CA ILE A 421 3.56 15.62 11.46
C ILE A 421 4.20 16.89 12.02
N HIS A 422 4.78 17.71 11.13
CA HIS A 422 5.41 18.98 11.50
C HIS A 422 4.43 20.14 11.52
N SER A 423 3.44 20.14 10.63
CA SER A 423 2.43 21.19 10.56
C SER A 423 1.08 20.65 10.12
N LEU A 424 0.01 21.20 10.69
CA LEU A 424 -1.32 21.07 10.14
C LEU A 424 -1.51 22.02 8.94
N PRO A 425 -2.29 21.62 7.92
CA PRO A 425 -2.55 22.47 6.76
C PRO A 425 -3.40 23.69 7.15
N ASP A 426 -3.24 24.80 6.44
CA ASP A 426 -3.90 26.06 6.83
C ASP A 426 -5.44 25.98 6.73
N THR A 427 -5.96 25.08 5.89
CA THR A 427 -7.38 24.76 5.75
C THR A 427 -7.98 24.02 6.95
N PHE A 428 -7.17 23.54 7.90
CA PHE A 428 -7.62 22.74 9.05
C PHE A 428 -8.65 23.47 9.92
N GLY A 429 -8.64 24.81 9.93
CA GLY A 429 -9.64 25.61 10.62
C GLY A 429 -11.07 25.46 10.09
N ARG A 430 -11.27 24.85 8.91
CA ARG A 430 -12.60 24.61 8.29
C ARG A 430 -13.32 23.36 8.84
N LEU A 431 -12.69 22.61 9.73
CA LEU A 431 -13.27 21.42 10.37
C LEU A 431 -14.26 21.81 11.48
N ASP A 432 -15.37 22.44 11.10
CA ASP A 432 -16.34 23.04 12.05
C ASP A 432 -16.91 22.04 13.05
N ASN A 433 -17.17 20.80 12.60
CA ASN A 433 -17.75 19.73 13.41
C ASN A 433 -16.74 18.91 14.22
N LEU A 434 -15.44 19.23 14.16
CA LEU A 434 -14.41 18.47 14.87
C LEU A 434 -14.50 18.73 16.37
N THR A 435 -14.65 17.65 17.14
CA THR A 435 -14.84 17.68 18.60
C THR A 435 -13.73 16.95 19.36
N ARG A 436 -13.12 15.93 18.74
CA ARG A 436 -12.01 15.16 19.30
C ARG A 436 -10.84 15.20 18.33
N LEU A 437 -9.72 15.71 18.82
CA LEU A 437 -8.47 15.80 18.08
C LEU A 437 -7.34 15.30 18.97
N ASN A 438 -6.62 14.29 18.50
CA ASN A 438 -5.43 13.79 19.15
C ASN A 438 -4.22 14.00 18.22
N LEU A 439 -3.25 14.78 18.71
CA LEU A 439 -2.02 15.15 18.00
C LEU A 439 -0.77 14.72 18.77
N ASP A 440 -0.93 13.96 19.85
CA ASP A 440 0.17 13.60 20.75
C ASP A 440 1.30 12.89 20.01
N GLN A 441 2.53 13.05 20.49
CA GLN A 441 3.71 12.40 19.91
C GLN A 441 3.91 12.72 18.42
N ASN A 442 3.78 13.99 18.06
CA ASN A 442 4.20 14.55 16.77
C ASN A 442 5.19 15.71 17.00
N PRO A 443 6.18 15.89 16.11
CA PRO A 443 7.11 17.04 16.14
C PRO A 443 6.45 18.32 15.59
N LEU A 444 5.26 18.67 16.11
CA LEU A 444 4.45 19.80 15.65
C LEU A 444 5.12 21.14 15.96
N VAL A 445 5.24 21.96 14.92
CA VAL A 445 5.63 23.36 14.98
C VAL A 445 4.40 24.27 14.82
N ILE A 446 3.44 23.84 13.99
CA ILE A 446 2.23 24.59 13.66
C ILE A 446 1.01 23.66 13.75
N PRO A 447 0.05 23.90 14.66
CA PRO A 447 0.03 24.93 15.69
C PRO A 447 1.09 24.69 16.80
N PRO A 448 1.52 25.74 17.51
CA PRO A 448 2.39 25.59 18.68
C PRO A 448 1.76 24.67 19.73
N VAL A 449 2.61 23.94 20.46
CA VAL A 449 2.17 22.96 21.47
C VAL A 449 1.28 23.58 22.56
N GLU A 450 1.46 24.86 22.85
CA GLU A 450 0.61 25.60 23.80
C GLU A 450 -0.84 25.66 23.32
N VAL A 451 -1.05 25.94 22.02
CA VAL A 451 -2.38 25.99 21.40
C VAL A 451 -2.99 24.59 21.32
N VAL A 452 -2.17 23.56 21.05
CA VAL A 452 -2.63 22.16 21.06
C VAL A 452 -3.15 21.77 22.44
N ASN A 453 -2.44 22.16 23.50
CA ASN A 453 -2.81 21.86 24.88
C ASN A 453 -4.08 22.60 25.36
N GLU A 454 -4.43 23.73 24.73
CA GLU A 454 -5.69 24.45 25.00
C GLU A 454 -6.93 23.72 24.41
N GLY A 455 -6.72 22.79 23.47
CA GLY A 455 -7.73 21.90 22.93
C GLY A 455 -8.17 22.22 21.50
N VAL A 456 -9.15 21.44 21.01
CA VAL A 456 -9.56 21.42 19.59
C VAL A 456 -10.02 22.79 19.08
N GLU A 457 -10.78 23.53 19.88
CA GLU A 457 -11.28 24.85 19.49
C GLU A 457 -10.17 25.89 19.35
N ALA A 458 -9.17 25.86 20.23
CA ALA A 458 -8.02 26.76 20.15
C ALA A 458 -7.21 26.49 18.87
N VAL A 459 -7.00 25.21 18.54
CA VAL A 459 -6.35 24.79 17.28
C VAL A 459 -7.14 25.28 16.07
N LYS A 460 -8.46 25.04 16.01
CA LYS A 460 -9.31 25.50 14.89
C LYS A 460 -9.24 27.02 14.72
N VAL A 461 -9.37 27.79 15.80
CA VAL A 461 -9.31 29.25 15.77
C VAL A 461 -7.94 29.76 15.33
N TYR A 462 -6.86 29.15 15.83
CA TYR A 462 -5.50 29.52 15.43
C TYR A 462 -5.28 29.28 13.93
N MET A 463 -5.65 28.10 13.42
CA MET A 463 -5.49 27.76 12.01
C MET A 463 -6.38 28.65 11.12
N ALA A 464 -7.61 28.94 11.52
CA ALA A 464 -8.51 29.85 10.78
C ALA A 464 -7.97 31.28 10.72
N LYS A 465 -7.43 31.82 11.82
CA LYS A 465 -6.80 33.15 11.83
C LYS A 465 -5.58 33.19 10.92
N ARG A 466 -4.71 32.18 11.02
CA ARG A 466 -3.53 32.04 10.18
C ARG A 466 -3.90 32.03 8.69
N TRP A 467 -4.93 31.27 8.31
CA TRP A 467 -5.41 31.23 6.93
C TRP A 467 -5.90 32.59 6.43
N LEU A 468 -6.66 33.33 7.26
CA LEU A 468 -7.10 34.68 6.92
C LEU A 468 -5.94 35.66 6.76
N GLU A 469 -4.90 35.56 7.59
CA GLU A 469 -3.68 36.37 7.46
C GLU A 469 -2.94 36.07 6.16
N ILE A 470 -2.84 34.80 5.78
CA ILE A 470 -2.23 34.36 4.51
C ILE A 470 -3.02 34.94 3.33
N LEU A 471 -4.34 34.83 3.34
CA LEU A 471 -5.20 35.37 2.27
C LEU A 471 -5.09 36.89 2.15
N ALA A 472 -5.07 37.61 3.27
CA ALA A 472 -4.94 39.07 3.27
C ALA A 472 -3.58 39.52 2.75
N GLU A 473 -2.51 38.80 3.09
CA GLU A 473 -1.16 39.07 2.59
C GLU A 473 -1.04 38.77 1.08
N GLU A 474 -1.69 37.71 0.60
CA GLU A 474 -1.73 37.38 -0.83
C GLU A 474 -2.53 38.42 -1.64
N GLU A 475 -3.67 38.89 -1.12
CA GLU A 475 -4.42 39.99 -1.72
C GLU A 475 -3.60 41.28 -1.77
N ARG A 476 -2.86 41.58 -0.69
CA ARG A 476 -1.95 42.74 -0.62
C ARG A 476 -0.83 42.65 -1.67
N LYS A 477 -0.22 41.47 -1.84
CA LYS A 477 0.79 41.23 -2.88
C LYS A 477 0.19 41.38 -4.27
N SER A 478 -0.97 40.79 -4.52
CA SER A 478 -1.67 40.90 -5.81
C SER A 478 -1.99 42.36 -6.17
N MET A 479 -2.46 43.16 -5.19
CA MET A 479 -2.68 44.59 -5.40
C MET A 479 -1.39 45.36 -5.74
N LEU A 480 -0.27 45.02 -5.11
CA LEU A 480 1.03 45.62 -5.39
C LEU A 480 1.55 45.24 -6.80
N GLU A 481 1.41 43.98 -7.21
CA GLU A 481 1.75 43.52 -8.56
C GLU A 481 0.89 44.20 -9.62
N MET A 482 -0.42 44.35 -9.38
CA MET A 482 -1.32 45.12 -10.26
C MET A 482 -0.88 46.58 -10.37
N GLN A 483 -0.39 47.18 -9.29
CA GLN A 483 0.10 48.55 -9.27
C GLN A 483 1.44 48.70 -10.00
N GLU A 484 2.36 47.74 -9.88
CA GLU A 484 3.61 47.69 -10.64
C GLU A 484 3.37 47.44 -12.14
N HIS A 485 2.44 46.55 -12.50
CA HIS A 485 2.04 46.31 -13.89
C HIS A 485 1.31 47.51 -14.51
N ALA A 486 0.54 48.28 -13.73
CA ALA A 486 -0.04 49.54 -14.19
C ALA A 486 1.02 50.63 -14.44
N GLN A 487 2.15 50.58 -13.71
CA GLN A 487 3.29 51.49 -13.91
C GLN A 487 4.24 51.02 -15.04
N THR A 488 4.31 49.72 -15.31
CA THR A 488 5.16 49.11 -16.35
C THR A 488 4.36 48.70 -17.59
N GLY A 489 3.88 49.70 -18.34
CA GLY A 489 3.60 49.51 -19.77
C GLY A 489 2.12 49.42 -20.17
N TRP A 490 1.55 50.59 -20.43
CA TRP A 490 0.26 50.85 -21.10
C TRP A 490 0.10 50.21 -22.50
N LEU A 491 1.06 49.45 -23.04
CA LEU A 491 1.05 49.05 -24.46
C LEU A 491 0.94 47.57 -24.80
N THR A 492 0.62 46.66 -23.86
CA THR A 492 0.28 45.29 -24.28
C THR A 492 -0.84 44.64 -23.48
N ARG A 493 -1.99 44.50 -24.18
CA ARG A 493 -2.98 43.41 -24.11
C ARG A 493 -4.11 43.53 -23.08
N SER A 494 -5.14 44.27 -23.49
CA SER A 494 -6.52 43.87 -23.29
C SER A 494 -6.74 42.41 -23.75
N THR A 495 -7.49 41.63 -22.96
CA THR A 495 -8.14 40.32 -23.24
C THR A 495 -7.70 39.04 -22.49
N SER A 496 -6.63 39.01 -21.68
CA SER A 496 -6.26 37.75 -20.99
C SER A 496 -6.98 37.46 -19.65
N TRP A 497 -7.62 38.42 -18.99
CA TRP A 497 -8.05 38.24 -17.59
C TRP A 497 -9.48 37.73 -17.40
N LEU A 498 -10.35 37.79 -18.42
CA LEU A 498 -11.68 37.18 -18.33
C LEU A 498 -11.66 35.65 -18.42
N LYS A 499 -10.50 35.02 -18.74
CA LYS A 499 -10.39 33.56 -18.87
C LYS A 499 -10.08 32.85 -17.56
N THR A 500 -9.46 33.53 -16.59
CA THR A 500 -9.05 32.91 -15.31
C THR A 500 -10.20 32.89 -14.30
N TYR A 501 -11.06 33.92 -14.30
CA TYR A 501 -12.19 33.99 -13.35
C TYR A 501 -13.38 33.08 -13.74
N VAL A 502 -13.55 32.76 -15.03
CA VAL A 502 -14.61 31.84 -15.50
C VAL A 502 -14.18 30.38 -15.41
N SER A 503 -12.87 30.08 -15.41
CA SER A 503 -12.39 28.69 -15.30
C SER A 503 -12.54 28.14 -13.87
N ASN A 504 -12.35 28.96 -12.83
CA ASN A 504 -12.44 28.49 -11.44
C ASN A 504 -13.88 28.39 -10.89
N VAL A 505 -14.86 28.99 -11.56
CA VAL A 505 -16.29 28.91 -11.14
C VAL A 505 -17.08 27.90 -11.99
N SER A 506 -16.58 27.50 -13.17
CA SER A 506 -17.31 26.61 -14.08
C SER A 506 -16.87 25.14 -14.05
N GLU A 507 -15.89 24.78 -13.21
CA GLU A 507 -15.44 23.38 -13.02
C GLU A 507 -16.25 22.61 -11.96
N TYR A 508 -17.33 23.21 -11.44
CA TYR A 508 -18.25 22.58 -10.49
C TYR A 508 -19.37 21.74 -11.13
N LEU A 509 -19.49 21.73 -12.46
CA LEU A 509 -20.48 20.91 -13.18
C LEU A 509 -19.94 20.46 -14.54
N ALA A 510 -19.06 19.44 -14.54
CA ALA A 510 -18.91 18.40 -15.56
C ALA A 510 -17.46 17.87 -15.61
N SER A 511 -17.27 16.57 -15.31
CA SER A 511 -16.18 15.78 -15.90
C SER A 511 -16.54 15.45 -17.37
N PRO A 512 -15.59 15.06 -18.26
CA PRO A 512 -14.23 14.60 -17.97
C PRO A 512 -13.11 15.15 -18.89
N ARG A 513 -11.89 15.30 -18.35
CA ARG A 513 -10.61 14.79 -18.89
C ARG A 513 -9.42 15.49 -18.21
N GLY A 514 -8.55 14.68 -17.61
CA GLY A 514 -7.27 15.10 -17.02
C GLY A 514 -7.35 15.19 -15.51
N SER A 515 -7.10 14.08 -14.82
CA SER A 515 -6.93 14.06 -13.37
C SER A 515 -5.75 14.95 -12.96
N PRO A 516 -5.86 15.79 -11.92
CA PRO A 516 -4.71 16.47 -11.34
C PRO A 516 -3.76 15.40 -10.77
N ARG A 517 -2.46 15.55 -11.04
CA ARG A 517 -1.43 14.63 -10.55
C ARG A 517 -1.32 14.76 -9.02
N ASP A 518 -1.39 13.63 -8.35
CA ASP A 518 -1.24 13.51 -6.89
C ASP A 518 0.25 13.72 -6.53
N PRO A 519 0.66 14.74 -5.75
CA PRO A 519 2.03 14.89 -5.26
C PRO A 519 2.61 13.70 -4.49
N CYS A 520 1.82 12.69 -4.12
CA CYS A 520 2.38 11.40 -3.67
C CYS A 520 3.12 10.67 -4.83
N LEU A 521 2.80 10.95 -6.10
CA LEU A 521 3.44 10.38 -7.30
C LEU A 521 4.73 11.10 -7.74
N ASP A 522 4.89 12.40 -7.46
CA ASP A 522 5.93 13.24 -8.05
C ASP A 522 7.22 13.35 -7.19
N GLN A 523 7.31 12.66 -6.05
CA GLN A 523 8.54 12.65 -5.22
C GLN A 523 9.60 11.59 -5.62
N GLN A 524 9.43 10.90 -6.76
CA GLN A 524 10.36 9.83 -7.20
C GLN A 524 11.05 10.07 -8.56
N LEU A 525 11.14 11.31 -9.04
CA LEU A 525 11.96 11.63 -10.22
C LEU A 525 13.39 12.05 -9.88
#